data_AF-A0A8F8AS97-F1
#
_entry.id   AF-A0A8F8AS97-F1
#
_cell.length_a   1.000
_cell.length_b   1.000
_cell.length_c   1.000
_cell.angle_alpha   90.00
_cell.angle_beta   90.00
_cell.angle_gamma   90.00
#
_symmetry.space_group_name_H-M   'P 1'
#
loop_
_entity.id
_entity.type
_entity.pdbx_description
1 polymer ?
#
loop_
_entity_poly.entity_id
_entity_poly.type
_entity_poly.pdbx_seq_one_letter_code
_entity_poly.pdbx_strand_id
1 'polypeptide(L)'
;MDLTIFSENIKSTGFILENKISKILISNKWNVINNKYYIDDVAKIAREIDIIAYKATKIEDIYVYTSLIISCKKNDEKIWALLTKEFNKSDPNIELEPLQYWSNHPIIDYQLQEEKLIKEAVPTGELYEKLFEPHKQVFAFQEMSKKNGKPDNDKNIFNSITSLMKSQSYEISSLSKRKKERCVYFFHLLSIIDSNLITLDCSDEHIAPNEVNSQIYISNYIINGESVSSKINFMTPDGFNDLIKNYHSLHKHYCQHISRCFNVFFKDALEKIDKQKILANELNRKFANKIRSLIYRKINIYDKYAITRISLYKGNIDIDIDTKNDKLINALNGNEEIKDELAKMIEDISKTKITGTINFEDDIPF
;
A
#
# COMPACT_ATOMS: atom_id res chain seq x y z
N MET A 1 15.93 -2.32 -49.04
CA MET A 1 14.96 -2.66 -47.99
C MET A 1 14.32 -1.36 -47.53
N ASP A 2 13.01 -1.24 -47.67
CA ASP A 2 12.31 -0.05 -47.17
C ASP A 2 12.21 -0.14 -45.65
N LEU A 3 12.85 0.80 -44.95
CA LEU A 3 12.86 0.79 -43.48
C LEU A 3 11.55 1.30 -42.88
N THR A 4 10.69 1.96 -43.66
CA THR A 4 9.41 2.51 -43.17
C THR A 4 8.42 1.41 -42.77
N ILE A 5 8.53 0.22 -43.38
CA ILE A 5 7.67 -0.92 -43.06
C ILE A 5 7.79 -1.34 -41.59
N PHE A 6 8.97 -1.22 -40.99
CA PHE A 6 9.17 -1.53 -39.58
C PHE A 6 8.50 -0.49 -38.67
N SER A 7 8.56 0.79 -39.05
CA SER A 7 7.91 1.88 -38.31
C SER A 7 6.38 1.82 -38.36
N GLU A 8 5.80 1.30 -39.44
CA GLU A 8 4.35 1.07 -39.49
C GLU A 8 3.96 -0.19 -38.71
N ASN A 9 4.69 -1.28 -38.88
CA ASN A 9 4.35 -2.53 -38.19
C ASN A 9 4.55 -2.45 -36.67
N ILE A 10 5.52 -1.69 -36.16
CA ILE A 10 5.68 -1.56 -34.70
C ILE A 10 4.47 -0.89 -34.03
N LYS A 11 3.69 -0.08 -34.77
CA LYS A 11 2.48 0.57 -34.25
C LYS A 11 1.34 -0.40 -33.95
N SER A 12 1.36 -1.61 -34.50
CA SER A 12 0.39 -2.67 -34.19
C SER A 12 0.68 -3.37 -32.85
N THR A 13 1.84 -3.09 -32.24
CA THR A 13 2.24 -3.69 -30.95
C THR A 13 1.78 -2.85 -29.76
N GLY A 14 1.69 -3.48 -28.58
CA GLY A 14 1.38 -2.82 -27.31
C GLY A 14 2.45 -1.83 -26.83
N PHE A 15 3.69 -1.95 -27.30
CA PHE A 15 4.82 -1.14 -26.83
C PHE A 15 4.66 0.36 -27.08
N ILE A 16 3.93 0.74 -28.14
CA ILE A 16 3.64 2.17 -28.40
C ILE A 16 2.67 2.74 -27.37
N LEU A 17 1.67 1.95 -26.95
CA LEU A 17 0.77 2.31 -25.87
C LEU A 17 1.55 2.44 -24.56
N GLU A 18 2.38 1.45 -24.22
CA GLU A 18 3.20 1.49 -23.00
C GLU A 18 4.07 2.76 -22.95
N ASN A 19 4.77 3.09 -24.03
CA ASN A 19 5.57 4.30 -24.13
C ASN A 19 4.72 5.58 -24.00
N LYS A 20 3.51 5.63 -24.58
CA LYS A 20 2.58 6.77 -24.42
C LYS A 20 2.22 6.96 -22.95
N ILE A 21 1.85 5.88 -22.26
CA ILE A 21 1.47 5.91 -20.84
C ILE A 21 2.68 6.28 -19.97
N SER A 22 3.87 5.72 -20.20
CA SER A 22 5.10 6.10 -19.51
C SER A 22 5.40 7.59 -19.66
N LYS A 23 5.21 8.17 -20.86
CA LYS A 23 5.41 9.62 -21.08
C LYS A 23 4.44 10.48 -20.28
N ILE A 24 3.16 10.11 -20.23
CA ILE A 24 2.14 10.80 -19.42
C ILE A 24 2.53 10.75 -17.93
N LEU A 25 2.98 9.59 -17.45
CA LEU A 25 3.45 9.42 -16.07
C LEU A 25 4.66 10.31 -15.76
N ILE A 26 5.69 10.26 -16.61
CA ILE A 26 6.93 11.04 -16.43
C ILE A 26 6.65 12.54 -16.47
N SER A 27 5.82 13.02 -17.42
CA SER A 27 5.43 14.44 -17.48
C SER A 27 4.67 14.90 -16.24
N ASN A 28 4.00 13.97 -15.55
CA ASN A 28 3.33 14.20 -14.26
C ASN A 28 4.20 13.84 -13.03
N LYS A 29 5.52 13.74 -13.21
CA LYS A 29 6.52 13.49 -12.16
C LYS A 29 6.30 12.18 -11.40
N TRP A 30 5.88 11.14 -12.11
CA TRP A 30 5.90 9.78 -11.59
C TRP A 30 7.24 9.12 -11.94
N ASN A 31 7.76 8.32 -11.02
CA ASN A 31 8.84 7.39 -11.37
C ASN A 31 8.22 6.22 -12.11
N VAL A 32 8.92 5.70 -13.12
CA VAL A 32 8.40 4.67 -14.01
C VAL A 32 9.43 3.56 -14.17
N ILE A 33 8.99 2.32 -14.02
CA ILE A 33 9.74 1.09 -14.29
C ILE A 33 8.93 0.33 -15.33
N ASN A 34 9.51 0.10 -16.50
CA ASN A 34 8.90 -0.68 -17.57
C ASN A 34 9.45 -2.11 -17.57
N ASN A 35 8.65 -3.04 -18.08
CA ASN A 35 9.05 -4.40 -18.47
C ASN A 35 9.74 -5.16 -17.33
N LYS A 36 9.13 -5.11 -16.13
CA LYS A 36 9.69 -5.79 -14.96
C LYS A 36 9.30 -7.27 -15.02
N TYR A 37 10.28 -8.14 -15.10
CA TYR A 37 10.06 -9.58 -15.08
C TYR A 37 10.04 -10.16 -13.67
N TYR A 38 9.19 -11.16 -13.46
CA TYR A 38 9.15 -11.97 -12.24
C TYR A 38 8.75 -13.41 -12.52
N ILE A 39 9.01 -14.30 -11.57
CA ILE A 39 8.54 -15.68 -11.61
C ILE A 39 7.24 -15.76 -10.80
N ASP A 40 6.17 -16.21 -11.44
CA ASP A 40 4.91 -16.53 -10.75
C ASP A 40 5.17 -17.72 -9.82
N ASP A 41 5.09 -17.50 -8.51
CA ASP A 41 5.41 -18.53 -7.53
C ASP A 41 4.46 -19.74 -7.56
N VAL A 42 3.25 -19.57 -8.10
CA VAL A 42 2.26 -20.64 -8.25
C VAL A 42 2.46 -21.37 -9.57
N ALA A 43 2.51 -20.64 -10.68
CA ALA A 43 2.59 -21.25 -12.02
C ALA A 43 4.03 -21.63 -12.44
N LYS A 44 5.05 -21.14 -11.72
CA LYS A 44 6.48 -21.29 -12.02
C LYS A 44 6.86 -20.85 -13.44
N ILE A 45 6.16 -19.85 -13.96
CA ILE A 45 6.45 -19.25 -15.28
C ILE A 45 6.93 -17.81 -15.12
N ALA A 46 7.76 -17.37 -16.05
CA ALA A 46 8.13 -15.97 -16.17
C ALA A 46 6.92 -15.14 -16.62
N ARG A 47 6.71 -14.00 -15.96
CA ARG A 47 5.71 -13.00 -16.28
C ARG A 47 6.36 -11.64 -16.35
N GLU A 48 5.72 -10.75 -17.10
CA GLU A 48 6.14 -9.37 -17.26
C GLU A 48 5.07 -8.44 -16.68
N ILE A 49 5.53 -7.40 -15.99
CA ILE A 49 4.72 -6.26 -15.58
C ILE A 49 5.04 -5.14 -16.56
N ASP A 50 4.05 -4.74 -17.36
CA ASP A 50 4.22 -3.76 -18.42
C ASP A 50 4.77 -2.44 -17.83
N ILE A 51 4.07 -1.85 -16.85
CA ILE A 51 4.52 -0.63 -16.18
C ILE A 51 4.23 -0.67 -14.67
N ILE A 52 5.24 -0.33 -13.88
CA ILE A 52 5.08 0.09 -12.47
C ILE A 52 5.42 1.56 -12.39
N ALA A 53 4.47 2.38 -11.92
CA ALA A 53 4.70 3.79 -11.66
C ALA A 53 4.54 4.09 -10.18
N TYR A 54 5.33 5.01 -9.62
CA TYR A 54 5.14 5.42 -8.23
C TYR A 54 5.51 6.88 -7.95
N LYS A 55 4.83 7.44 -6.96
CA LYS A 55 5.24 8.64 -6.22
C LYS A 55 5.70 8.25 -4.83
N ALA A 56 6.72 8.95 -4.34
CA ALA A 56 7.31 8.73 -3.03
C ALA A 56 7.52 10.08 -2.34
N THR A 57 7.05 10.20 -1.11
CA THR A 57 7.30 11.37 -0.25
C THR A 57 7.73 10.89 1.12
N LYS A 58 8.77 11.51 1.68
CA LYS A 58 9.18 11.24 3.06
C LYS A 58 8.35 12.08 4.02
N ILE A 59 7.69 11.42 4.96
CA ILE A 59 6.91 12.01 6.06
C ILE A 59 7.55 11.50 7.35
N GLU A 60 7.97 12.37 8.25
CA GLU A 60 8.74 11.97 9.43
C GLU A 60 9.96 11.08 9.06
N ASP A 61 10.02 9.85 9.57
CA ASP A 61 11.04 8.85 9.24
C ASP A 61 10.57 7.76 8.25
N ILE A 62 9.37 7.89 7.67
CA ILE A 62 8.79 6.93 6.71
C ILE A 62 8.70 7.50 5.29
N TYR A 63 8.93 6.65 4.28
CA TYR A 63 8.54 6.94 2.90
C TYR A 63 7.14 6.42 2.59
N VAL A 64 6.26 7.33 2.18
CA VAL A 64 4.91 6.99 1.68
C VAL A 64 4.98 6.81 0.17
N TYR A 65 4.59 5.63 -0.31
CA TYR A 65 4.54 5.28 -1.72
C TYR A 65 3.09 5.10 -2.18
N THR A 66 2.76 5.73 -3.30
CA THR A 66 1.55 5.43 -4.08
C THR A 66 2.00 4.81 -5.38
N SER A 67 1.61 3.55 -5.60
CA SER A 67 2.06 2.73 -6.71
C SER A 67 0.92 2.38 -7.65
N LEU A 68 1.14 2.56 -8.94
CA LEU A 68 0.25 2.14 -10.03
C LEU A 68 0.91 0.95 -10.71
N ILE A 69 0.20 -0.17 -10.77
CA ILE A 69 0.57 -1.33 -11.58
C ILE A 69 -0.35 -1.30 -12.79
N ILE A 70 0.25 -1.20 -13.96
CA ILE A 70 -0.48 -0.90 -15.20
C ILE A 70 -0.23 -2.01 -16.19
N SER A 71 -1.31 -2.53 -16.75
CA SER A 71 -1.35 -3.46 -17.87
C SER A 71 -1.82 -2.70 -19.10
N CYS A 72 -1.04 -2.74 -20.17
CA CYS A 72 -1.35 -2.11 -21.43
C CYS A 72 -1.82 -3.19 -22.42
N LYS A 73 -2.97 -2.99 -23.05
CA LYS A 73 -3.50 -3.87 -24.09
C LYS A 73 -3.84 -3.06 -25.32
N LYS A 74 -3.47 -3.56 -26.49
CA LYS A 74 -3.82 -2.95 -27.77
C LYS A 74 -4.74 -3.88 -28.53
N ASN A 75 -5.78 -3.34 -29.14
CA ASN A 75 -6.64 -4.11 -30.02
C ASN A 75 -7.21 -3.21 -31.13
N ASP A 76 -6.73 -3.43 -32.36
CA ASP A 76 -7.17 -2.63 -33.50
C ASP A 76 -8.54 -3.07 -34.03
N GLU A 77 -8.91 -4.35 -33.86
CA GLU A 77 -10.13 -4.94 -34.44
C GLU A 77 -11.32 -5.03 -33.48
N LYS A 78 -11.06 -5.09 -32.17
CA LYS A 78 -12.08 -5.31 -31.15
C LYS A 78 -12.10 -4.22 -30.09
N ILE A 79 -13.27 -3.98 -29.55
CA ILE A 79 -13.51 -3.14 -28.38
C ILE A 79 -13.63 -4.03 -27.14
N TRP A 80 -13.46 -3.44 -25.97
CA TRP A 80 -13.80 -4.10 -24.71
C TRP A 80 -15.17 -3.63 -24.22
N ALA A 81 -16.08 -4.58 -24.04
CA ALA A 81 -17.38 -4.35 -23.46
C ALA A 81 -17.42 -4.90 -22.03
N LEU A 82 -17.80 -4.03 -21.09
CA LEU A 82 -18.00 -4.37 -19.69
C LEU A 82 -19.51 -4.48 -19.46
N LEU A 83 -20.00 -5.67 -19.14
CA LEU A 83 -21.42 -5.89 -18.89
C LEU A 83 -21.72 -5.49 -17.46
N THR A 84 -22.66 -4.56 -17.31
CA THR A 84 -22.96 -3.88 -16.06
C THR A 84 -24.40 -4.10 -15.62
N LYS A 85 -24.63 -4.02 -14.32
CA LYS A 85 -25.97 -4.01 -13.70
C LYS A 85 -25.98 -3.06 -12.51
N GLU A 86 -27.18 -2.82 -11.97
CA GLU A 86 -27.34 -2.05 -10.74
C GLU A 86 -26.45 -2.59 -9.62
N PHE A 87 -25.78 -1.66 -8.94
CA PHE A 87 -24.81 -1.98 -7.91
C PHE A 87 -25.51 -2.08 -6.55
N ASN A 88 -25.58 -3.28 -5.99
CA ASN A 88 -26.11 -3.47 -4.65
C ASN A 88 -25.06 -3.09 -3.59
N LYS A 89 -25.12 -1.84 -3.09
CA LYS A 89 -24.20 -1.33 -2.06
C LYS A 89 -24.30 -2.09 -0.72
N SER A 90 -25.36 -2.87 -0.47
CA SER A 90 -25.53 -3.67 0.75
C SER A 90 -25.18 -5.14 0.59
N ASP A 91 -24.60 -5.57 -0.54
CA ASP A 91 -24.15 -6.95 -0.72
C ASP A 91 -22.98 -7.28 0.22
N PRO A 92 -23.16 -8.19 1.19
CA PRO A 92 -22.11 -8.54 2.15
C PRO A 92 -20.94 -9.31 1.51
N ASN A 93 -21.09 -9.78 0.27
CA ASN A 93 -20.05 -10.53 -0.45
C ASN A 93 -19.13 -9.64 -1.29
N ILE A 94 -19.36 -8.33 -1.30
CA ILE A 94 -18.55 -7.37 -2.05
C ILE A 94 -17.80 -6.48 -1.09
N GLU A 95 -16.47 -6.62 -1.09
CA GLU A 95 -15.60 -5.61 -0.52
C GLU A 95 -15.61 -4.39 -1.45
N LEU A 96 -16.29 -3.30 -1.06
CA LEU A 96 -16.49 -2.11 -1.89
C LEU A 96 -15.20 -1.31 -2.13
N GLU A 97 -14.32 -1.34 -1.13
CA GLU A 97 -13.16 -0.47 -1.05
C GLU A 97 -11.87 -1.27 -0.78
N PRO A 98 -11.58 -2.33 -1.58
CA PRO A 98 -10.40 -3.14 -1.34
C PRO A 98 -9.17 -2.28 -1.58
N LEU A 99 -8.35 -2.15 -0.54
CA LEU A 99 -7.13 -1.36 -0.57
C LEU A 99 -5.95 -2.23 -0.16
N GLN A 100 -5.14 -2.59 -1.15
CA GLN A 100 -3.94 -3.39 -0.94
C GLN A 100 -2.78 -2.49 -0.55
N TYR A 101 -2.16 -2.81 0.58
CA TYR A 101 -1.04 -2.05 1.11
C TYR A 101 0.06 -2.96 1.67
N TRP A 102 1.23 -2.39 1.94
CA TRP A 102 2.30 -3.05 2.66
C TRP A 102 3.13 -2.04 3.45
N SER A 103 3.55 -2.37 4.66
CA SER A 103 4.40 -1.54 5.50
C SER A 103 5.49 -2.37 6.17
N ASN A 104 6.69 -1.81 6.33
CA ASN A 104 7.70 -2.33 7.27
C ASN A 104 7.94 -1.37 8.45
N HIS A 105 7.12 -0.32 8.58
CA HIS A 105 7.18 0.59 9.70
C HIS A 105 6.25 0.11 10.81
N PRO A 106 6.74 -0.30 12.00
CA PRO A 106 5.93 -0.94 13.04
C PRO A 106 4.71 -0.12 13.48
N ILE A 107 4.88 1.19 13.68
CA ILE A 107 3.78 2.09 14.06
C ILE A 107 2.68 2.14 12.99
N ILE A 108 3.06 2.33 11.72
CA ILE A 108 2.09 2.41 10.62
C ILE A 108 1.44 1.06 10.36
N ASP A 109 2.21 -0.02 10.42
CA ASP A 109 1.69 -1.38 10.28
C ASP A 109 0.62 -1.68 11.35
N TYR A 110 0.91 -1.38 12.61
CA TYR A 110 -0.06 -1.49 13.71
C TYR A 110 -1.30 -0.61 13.48
N GLN A 111 -1.14 0.64 13.07
CA GLN A 111 -2.25 1.55 12.85
C GLN A 111 -3.15 1.11 11.68
N LEU A 112 -2.59 0.58 10.60
CA LEU A 112 -3.37 0.13 9.44
C LEU A 112 -4.08 -1.22 9.65
N GLN A 113 -3.78 -1.93 10.74
CA GLN A 113 -4.58 -3.09 11.19
C GLN A 113 -5.92 -2.66 11.80
N GLU A 114 -6.06 -1.41 12.26
CA GLU A 114 -7.34 -0.88 12.73
C GLU A 114 -8.28 -0.60 11.54
N GLU A 115 -9.41 -1.30 11.47
CA GLU A 115 -10.38 -1.22 10.36
C GLU A 115 -10.78 0.23 10.03
N LYS A 116 -10.98 1.06 11.06
CA LYS A 116 -11.31 2.48 10.88
C LYS A 116 -10.21 3.23 10.14
N LEU A 117 -8.95 3.02 10.49
CA LEU A 117 -7.85 3.78 9.91
C LEU A 117 -7.60 3.34 8.47
N ILE A 118 -7.64 2.05 8.16
CA ILE A 118 -7.51 1.60 6.76
C ILE A 118 -8.66 2.11 5.88
N LYS A 119 -9.90 2.14 6.39
CA LYS A 119 -11.04 2.74 5.67
C LYS A 119 -10.81 4.22 5.36
N GLU A 120 -10.31 4.97 6.33
CA GLU A 120 -10.02 6.40 6.12
C GLU A 120 -8.79 6.66 5.22
N ALA A 121 -8.03 5.63 4.84
CA ALA A 121 -7.01 5.74 3.79
C ALA A 121 -7.65 5.90 2.40
N VAL A 122 -8.89 5.44 2.22
CA VAL A 122 -9.70 5.71 1.04
C VAL A 122 -10.21 7.16 1.14
N PRO A 123 -10.02 7.99 0.10
CA PRO A 123 -10.46 9.38 0.14
C PRO A 123 -12.00 9.47 0.12
N THR A 124 -12.52 10.68 0.34
CA THR A 124 -13.94 11.01 0.19
C THR A 124 -14.14 12.11 -0.86
N GLY A 125 -15.39 12.39 -1.23
CA GLY A 125 -15.76 13.44 -2.18
C GLY A 125 -15.31 13.16 -3.63
N GLU A 126 -14.98 14.21 -4.39
CA GLU A 126 -14.66 14.10 -5.83
C GLU A 126 -13.55 13.09 -6.13
N LEU A 127 -12.56 12.95 -5.25
CA LEU A 127 -11.47 12.01 -5.45
C LEU A 127 -11.93 10.55 -5.29
N TYR A 128 -12.88 10.30 -4.39
CA TYR A 128 -13.53 9.01 -4.23
C TYR A 128 -14.37 8.67 -5.46
N GLU A 129 -15.23 9.59 -5.89
CA GLU A 129 -16.11 9.40 -7.05
C GLU A 129 -15.31 9.04 -8.30
N LYS A 130 -14.16 9.69 -8.51
CA LYS A 130 -13.33 9.48 -9.71
C LYS A 130 -12.47 8.22 -9.70
N LEU A 131 -11.98 7.78 -8.53
CA LEU A 131 -10.98 6.71 -8.45
C LEU A 131 -11.44 5.45 -7.70
N PHE A 132 -12.50 5.54 -6.92
CA PHE A 132 -12.93 4.47 -6.02
C PHE A 132 -14.39 4.07 -6.18
N GLU A 133 -15.31 4.95 -6.54
CA GLU A 133 -16.73 4.61 -6.57
C GLU A 133 -17.10 3.72 -7.79
N PRO A 134 -17.56 2.47 -7.59
CA PRO A 134 -18.18 1.71 -8.66
C PRO A 134 -19.62 2.22 -8.86
N HIS A 135 -19.88 2.98 -9.93
CA HIS A 135 -21.26 3.42 -10.23
C HIS A 135 -22.17 2.26 -10.65
N LYS A 136 -21.61 1.22 -11.26
CA LYS A 136 -22.31 -0.01 -11.66
C LYS A 136 -21.47 -1.24 -11.36
N GLN A 137 -22.14 -2.37 -11.17
CA GLN A 137 -21.45 -3.65 -10.97
C GLN A 137 -21.13 -4.27 -12.31
N VAL A 138 -19.84 -4.38 -12.65
CA VAL A 138 -19.40 -5.19 -13.79
C VAL A 138 -19.49 -6.66 -13.39
N PHE A 139 -20.29 -7.44 -14.10
CA PHE A 139 -20.49 -8.88 -13.81
C PHE A 139 -19.94 -9.79 -14.89
N ALA A 140 -19.66 -9.27 -16.09
CA ALA A 140 -19.10 -10.02 -17.20
C ALA A 140 -18.31 -9.11 -18.15
N PHE A 141 -17.48 -9.75 -18.97
CA PHE A 141 -16.59 -9.09 -19.93
C PHE A 141 -16.79 -9.72 -21.31
N GLN A 142 -16.62 -8.92 -22.36
CA GLN A 142 -16.74 -9.40 -23.73
C GLN A 142 -15.87 -8.57 -24.67
N GLU A 143 -14.98 -9.20 -25.45
CA GLU A 143 -14.45 -8.51 -26.64
C GLU A 143 -15.50 -8.52 -27.75
N MET A 144 -15.69 -7.39 -28.42
CA MET A 144 -16.66 -7.26 -29.52
C MET A 144 -15.98 -6.68 -30.76
N SER A 145 -16.30 -7.23 -31.92
CA SER A 145 -15.77 -6.73 -33.20
C SER A 145 -16.21 -5.29 -33.46
N LYS A 146 -15.27 -4.40 -33.78
CA LYS A 146 -15.57 -3.02 -34.19
C LYS A 146 -16.41 -2.95 -35.46
N LYS A 147 -16.30 -3.97 -36.35
CA LYS A 147 -16.94 -3.96 -37.67
C LYS A 147 -18.44 -4.23 -37.61
N ASN A 148 -18.88 -5.08 -36.69
CA ASN A 148 -20.26 -5.60 -36.68
C ASN A 148 -20.82 -5.88 -35.29
N GLY A 149 -20.11 -5.53 -34.22
CA GLY A 149 -20.54 -5.76 -32.85
C GLY A 149 -20.63 -7.24 -32.45
N LYS A 150 -20.15 -8.17 -33.30
CA LYS A 150 -20.24 -9.60 -32.97
C LYS A 150 -19.36 -9.91 -31.75
N PRO A 151 -19.88 -10.63 -30.74
CA PRO A 151 -19.09 -11.07 -29.61
C PRO A 151 -18.02 -12.08 -30.04
N ASP A 152 -16.89 -12.07 -29.35
CA ASP A 152 -15.80 -13.04 -29.45
C ASP A 152 -15.55 -13.67 -28.06
N ASN A 153 -14.31 -13.97 -27.67
CA ASN A 153 -13.93 -14.37 -26.31
C ASN A 153 -13.49 -13.15 -25.47
N ASP A 154 -13.24 -13.36 -24.18
CA ASP A 154 -12.81 -12.36 -23.21
C ASP A 154 -11.35 -12.58 -22.74
N LYS A 155 -10.61 -13.47 -23.40
CA LYS A 155 -9.29 -13.95 -22.95
C LYS A 155 -8.31 -12.83 -22.67
N ASN A 156 -8.30 -11.78 -23.50
CA ASN A 156 -7.39 -10.64 -23.31
C ASN A 156 -7.75 -9.80 -22.09
N ILE A 157 -9.06 -9.63 -21.81
CA ILE A 157 -9.56 -8.90 -20.64
C ILE A 157 -9.20 -9.69 -19.38
N PHE A 158 -9.53 -10.98 -19.36
CA PHE A 158 -9.21 -11.89 -18.26
C PHE A 158 -7.69 -11.96 -17.99
N ASN A 159 -6.87 -12.05 -19.03
CA ASN A 159 -5.42 -12.03 -18.90
C ASN A 159 -4.91 -10.70 -18.33
N SER A 160 -5.54 -9.57 -18.67
CA SER A 160 -5.19 -8.27 -18.10
C SER A 160 -5.48 -8.22 -16.59
N ILE A 161 -6.69 -8.65 -16.19
CA ILE A 161 -7.11 -8.73 -14.77
C ILE A 161 -6.16 -9.63 -13.98
N THR A 162 -5.97 -10.86 -14.43
CA THR A 162 -5.16 -11.85 -13.70
C THR A 162 -3.69 -11.46 -13.64
N SER A 163 -3.13 -10.88 -14.71
CA SER A 163 -1.75 -10.40 -14.70
C SER A 163 -1.56 -9.24 -13.71
N LEU A 164 -2.49 -8.30 -13.66
CA LEU A 164 -2.46 -7.19 -12.69
C LEU A 164 -2.48 -7.69 -11.24
N MET A 165 -3.43 -8.57 -10.91
CA MET A 165 -3.57 -9.09 -9.55
C MET A 165 -2.35 -9.91 -9.12
N LYS A 166 -1.80 -10.74 -10.02
CA LYS A 166 -0.56 -11.49 -9.76
C LYS A 166 0.65 -10.58 -9.59
N SER A 167 0.73 -9.51 -10.39
CA SER A 167 1.81 -8.52 -10.30
C SER A 167 1.78 -7.79 -8.97
N GLN A 168 0.60 -7.41 -8.48
CA GLN A 168 0.43 -6.81 -7.16
C GLN A 168 0.84 -7.75 -6.03
N SER A 169 0.38 -8.99 -6.06
CA SER A 169 0.76 -10.00 -5.06
C SER A 169 2.28 -10.20 -5.03
N TYR A 170 2.92 -10.29 -6.20
CA TYR A 170 4.38 -10.37 -6.30
C TYR A 170 5.07 -9.12 -5.74
N GLU A 171 4.60 -7.92 -6.08
CA GLU A 171 5.19 -6.70 -5.55
C GLU A 171 5.12 -6.64 -4.02
N ILE A 172 3.96 -6.95 -3.45
CA ILE A 172 3.75 -7.00 -2.00
C ILE A 172 4.69 -8.03 -1.35
N SER A 173 4.74 -9.25 -1.87
CA SER A 173 5.56 -10.32 -1.27
C SER A 173 7.07 -10.08 -1.41
N SER A 174 7.49 -9.38 -2.48
CA SER A 174 8.90 -9.05 -2.72
C SER A 174 9.40 -7.88 -1.85
N LEU A 175 8.50 -7.03 -1.34
CA LEU A 175 8.85 -5.79 -0.65
C LEU A 175 9.68 -6.05 0.61
N SER A 176 9.32 -7.04 1.42
CA SER A 176 10.03 -7.41 2.65
C SER A 176 11.49 -7.80 2.41
N LYS A 177 11.81 -8.37 1.25
CA LYS A 177 13.17 -8.79 0.87
C LYS A 177 14.00 -7.63 0.32
N ARG A 178 13.37 -6.64 -0.30
CA ARG A 178 14.05 -5.58 -1.06
C ARG A 178 14.09 -4.22 -0.35
N LYS A 179 13.12 -3.91 0.51
CA LYS A 179 13.03 -2.60 1.19
C LYS A 179 13.59 -2.65 2.59
N LYS A 180 14.69 -1.91 2.77
CA LYS A 180 15.37 -1.74 4.07
C LYS A 180 14.95 -0.45 4.76
N GLU A 181 14.65 0.59 3.98
CA GLU A 181 14.13 1.84 4.50
C GLU A 181 12.69 1.67 4.99
N ARG A 182 12.33 2.42 6.01
CA ARG A 182 10.96 2.49 6.52
C ARG A 182 10.04 3.07 5.46
N CYS A 183 9.02 2.32 5.11
CA CYS A 183 8.08 2.73 4.10
C CYS A 183 6.72 2.06 4.24
N VAL A 184 5.74 2.69 3.60
CA VAL A 184 4.40 2.16 3.37
C VAL A 184 4.07 2.32 1.89
N TYR A 185 3.44 1.30 1.31
CA TYR A 185 3.02 1.23 -0.08
C TYR A 185 1.51 1.09 -0.16
N PHE A 186 0.87 1.89 -1.01
CA PHE A 186 -0.52 1.72 -1.44
C PHE A 186 -0.54 1.37 -2.93
N PHE A 187 -1.26 0.32 -3.30
CA PHE A 187 -1.26 -0.23 -4.66
C PHE A 187 -2.59 -0.01 -5.39
N HIS A 188 -2.51 0.44 -6.64
CA HIS A 188 -3.65 0.58 -7.55
C HIS A 188 -3.40 -0.15 -8.86
N LEU A 189 -4.42 -0.82 -9.37
CA LEU A 189 -4.34 -1.61 -10.60
C LEU A 189 -5.06 -0.89 -11.74
N LEU A 190 -4.37 -0.69 -12.86
CA LEU A 190 -4.93 -0.02 -14.04
C LEU A 190 -4.81 -0.94 -15.26
N SER A 191 -5.91 -1.11 -15.99
CA SER A 191 -5.96 -1.87 -17.24
C SER A 191 -6.26 -0.88 -18.36
N ILE A 192 -5.23 -0.49 -19.10
CA ILE A 192 -5.33 0.53 -20.16
C ILE A 192 -5.44 -0.16 -21.51
N ILE A 193 -6.49 0.17 -22.26
CA ILE A 193 -6.70 -0.37 -23.61
C ILE A 193 -6.58 0.71 -24.69
N ASP A 194 -5.72 0.48 -25.69
CA ASP A 194 -5.69 1.22 -26.96
C ASP A 194 -6.76 0.65 -27.91
N SER A 195 -8.02 0.93 -27.55
CA SER A 195 -9.25 0.64 -28.29
C SER A 195 -10.42 1.35 -27.57
N ASN A 196 -11.64 1.23 -28.08
CA ASN A 196 -12.82 1.72 -27.38
C ASN A 196 -13.15 0.84 -26.18
N LEU A 197 -13.59 1.49 -25.12
CA LEU A 197 -14.14 0.87 -23.93
C LEU A 197 -15.61 1.26 -23.84
N ILE A 198 -16.49 0.27 -23.71
CA ILE A 198 -17.92 0.50 -23.56
C ILE A 198 -18.45 -0.25 -22.34
N THR A 199 -19.53 0.26 -21.77
CA THR A 199 -20.38 -0.50 -20.85
C THR A 199 -21.66 -0.91 -21.55
N LEU A 200 -22.09 -2.15 -21.37
CA LEU A 200 -23.42 -2.62 -21.75
C LEU A 200 -24.25 -2.71 -20.48
N ASP A 201 -25.27 -1.86 -20.38
CA ASP A 201 -26.16 -1.86 -19.23
C ASP A 201 -27.19 -2.97 -19.36
N CYS A 202 -27.19 -3.93 -18.43
CA CYS A 202 -28.09 -5.07 -18.40
C CYS A 202 -29.03 -5.02 -17.19
N SER A 203 -29.24 -3.84 -16.61
CA SER A 203 -30.21 -3.65 -15.52
C SER A 203 -31.66 -3.90 -15.97
N ASP A 204 -31.99 -3.60 -17.23
CA ASP A 204 -33.31 -3.76 -17.83
C ASP A 204 -33.27 -4.73 -19.02
N GLU A 205 -34.45 -5.10 -19.57
CA GLU A 205 -34.55 -5.93 -20.79
C GLU A 205 -33.89 -5.28 -22.02
N HIS A 206 -33.78 -3.95 -22.05
CA HIS A 206 -33.12 -3.22 -23.11
C HIS A 206 -31.65 -2.96 -22.77
N ILE A 207 -30.75 -3.61 -23.50
CA ILE A 207 -29.30 -3.42 -23.32
C ILE A 207 -28.86 -2.12 -23.97
N ALA A 208 -28.47 -1.13 -23.16
CA ALA A 208 -28.00 0.17 -23.63
C ALA A 208 -26.45 0.24 -23.63
N PRO A 209 -25.81 0.44 -24.80
CA PRO A 209 -24.37 0.67 -24.87
C PRO A 209 -24.02 2.11 -24.51
N ASN A 210 -22.98 2.30 -23.70
CA ASN A 210 -22.41 3.61 -23.41
C ASN A 210 -20.89 3.56 -23.59
N GLU A 211 -20.34 4.49 -24.36
CA GLU A 211 -18.88 4.65 -24.46
C GLU A 211 -18.36 5.34 -23.20
N VAL A 212 -17.28 4.79 -22.64
CA VAL A 212 -16.67 5.28 -21.40
C VAL A 212 -15.17 5.37 -21.55
N ASN A 213 -14.56 6.35 -20.90
CA ASN A 213 -13.09 6.46 -20.83
C ASN A 213 -12.50 5.77 -19.60
N SER A 214 -13.33 5.45 -18.62
CA SER A 214 -12.94 4.71 -17.43
C SER A 214 -14.11 3.95 -16.82
N GLN A 215 -13.85 2.78 -16.24
CA GLN A 215 -14.81 2.02 -15.46
C GLN A 215 -14.09 1.23 -14.37
N ILE A 216 -14.60 1.34 -13.15
CA ILE A 216 -14.07 0.60 -11.99
C ILE A 216 -14.70 -0.79 -11.96
N TYR A 217 -13.84 -1.79 -11.75
CA TYR A 217 -14.20 -3.19 -11.53
C TYR A 217 -13.62 -3.66 -10.19
N ILE A 218 -14.44 -4.35 -9.40
CA ILE A 218 -14.00 -5.06 -8.20
C ILE A 218 -13.87 -6.52 -8.57
N SER A 219 -12.62 -6.99 -8.58
CA SER A 219 -12.26 -8.38 -8.88
C SER A 219 -12.03 -9.15 -7.59
N ASN A 220 -12.60 -10.35 -7.51
CA ASN A 220 -12.27 -11.33 -6.47
C ASN A 220 -11.52 -12.48 -7.12
N TYR A 221 -10.32 -12.78 -6.64
CA TYR A 221 -9.51 -13.86 -7.18
C TYR A 221 -8.77 -14.60 -6.08
N ILE A 222 -8.54 -15.90 -6.28
CA ILE A 222 -7.78 -16.72 -5.33
C ILE A 222 -6.30 -16.62 -5.69
N ILE A 223 -5.49 -16.09 -4.78
CA ILE A 223 -4.04 -16.03 -4.88
C ILE A 223 -3.45 -16.78 -3.70
N ASN A 224 -2.58 -17.76 -3.95
CA ASN A 224 -1.96 -18.60 -2.91
C ASN A 224 -2.97 -19.29 -1.97
N GLY A 225 -4.18 -19.60 -2.45
CA GLY A 225 -5.24 -20.24 -1.65
C GLY A 225 -6.08 -19.26 -0.81
N GLU A 226 -5.76 -17.96 -0.86
CA GLU A 226 -6.53 -16.91 -0.17
C GLU A 226 -7.36 -16.10 -1.17
N SER A 227 -8.60 -15.78 -0.79
CA SER A 227 -9.45 -14.90 -1.58
C SER A 227 -9.00 -13.46 -1.41
N VAL A 228 -8.59 -12.82 -2.50
CA VAL A 228 -8.13 -11.43 -2.52
C VAL A 228 -9.07 -10.62 -3.40
N SER A 229 -9.65 -9.58 -2.80
CA SER A 229 -10.40 -8.55 -3.52
C SER A 229 -9.45 -7.46 -4.02
N SER A 230 -9.65 -6.96 -5.23
CA SER A 230 -8.86 -5.87 -5.79
C SER A 230 -9.68 -4.99 -6.71
N LYS A 231 -9.38 -3.69 -6.66
CA LYS A 231 -9.97 -2.69 -7.53
C LYS A 231 -9.12 -2.50 -8.78
N ILE A 232 -9.71 -2.67 -9.95
CA ILE A 232 -9.07 -2.43 -11.24
C ILE A 232 -9.82 -1.31 -11.95
N ASN A 233 -9.09 -0.27 -12.35
CA ASN A 233 -9.63 0.77 -13.20
C ASN A 233 -9.35 0.41 -14.67
N PHE A 234 -10.39 0.06 -15.42
CA PHE A 234 -10.31 -0.09 -16.87
C PHE A 234 -10.37 1.29 -17.50
N MET A 235 -9.44 1.62 -18.41
CA MET A 235 -9.35 2.97 -18.95
C MET A 235 -8.91 2.97 -20.41
N THR A 236 -9.31 3.99 -21.15
CA THR A 236 -8.66 4.39 -22.40
C THR A 236 -7.42 5.24 -22.07
N PRO A 237 -6.50 5.50 -23.02
CA PRO A 237 -5.37 6.39 -22.79
C PRO A 237 -5.81 7.81 -22.44
N ASP A 238 -6.96 8.24 -22.99
CA ASP A 238 -7.51 9.56 -22.74
C ASP A 238 -8.12 9.64 -21.33
N GLY A 239 -8.86 8.61 -20.90
CA GLY A 239 -9.33 8.50 -19.51
C GLY A 239 -8.19 8.48 -18.49
N PHE A 240 -7.08 7.80 -18.81
CA PHE A 240 -5.90 7.84 -17.97
C PHE A 240 -5.26 9.23 -17.91
N ASN A 241 -5.16 9.93 -19.04
CA ASN A 241 -4.63 11.29 -19.10
C ASN A 241 -5.48 12.27 -18.28
N ASP A 242 -6.80 12.08 -18.24
CA ASP A 242 -7.70 12.92 -17.42
C ASP A 242 -7.54 12.64 -15.93
N LEU A 243 -7.37 11.37 -15.54
CA LEU A 243 -7.35 10.95 -14.14
C LEU A 243 -5.95 10.95 -13.50
N ILE A 244 -4.87 11.18 -14.25
CA ILE A 244 -3.51 11.21 -13.68
C ILE A 244 -3.33 12.28 -12.59
N LYS A 245 -4.05 13.40 -12.71
CA LYS A 245 -4.06 14.46 -11.68
C LYS A 245 -4.76 13.99 -10.40
N ASN A 246 -5.82 13.20 -10.52
CA ASN A 246 -6.49 12.59 -9.38
C ASN A 246 -5.54 11.61 -8.65
N TYR A 247 -4.76 10.79 -9.36
CA TYR A 247 -3.74 9.95 -8.71
C TYR A 247 -2.65 10.77 -8.00
N HIS A 248 -2.32 11.97 -8.50
CA HIS A 248 -1.44 12.88 -7.77
C HIS A 248 -2.06 13.42 -6.48
N SER A 249 -3.34 13.80 -6.51
CA SER A 249 -4.09 14.19 -5.31
C SER A 249 -4.21 13.03 -4.32
N LEU A 250 -4.40 11.81 -4.81
CA LEU A 250 -4.44 10.60 -4.01
C LEU A 250 -3.13 10.35 -3.25
N HIS A 251 -1.97 10.60 -3.90
CA HIS A 251 -0.69 10.53 -3.20
C HIS A 251 -0.60 11.53 -2.03
N LYS A 252 -1.12 12.75 -2.20
CA LYS A 252 -1.17 13.74 -1.12
C LYS A 252 -2.09 13.30 0.01
N HIS A 253 -3.26 12.74 -0.32
CA HIS A 253 -4.18 12.14 0.65
C HIS A 253 -3.48 11.07 1.47
N TYR A 254 -2.76 10.14 0.85
CA TYR A 254 -2.00 9.12 1.58
C TYR A 254 -0.93 9.71 2.50
N CYS A 255 -0.20 10.76 2.07
CA CYS A 255 0.78 11.41 2.93
C CYS A 255 0.13 12.04 4.18
N GLN A 256 -1.03 12.68 4.01
CA GLN A 256 -1.80 13.26 5.11
C GLN A 256 -2.36 12.16 6.04
N HIS A 257 -2.89 11.09 5.46
CA HIS A 257 -3.40 9.95 6.18
C HIS A 257 -2.32 9.31 7.06
N ILE A 258 -1.13 9.04 6.51
CA ILE A 258 -0.01 8.47 7.27
C ILE A 258 0.48 9.41 8.39
N SER A 259 0.51 10.71 8.14
CA SER A 259 0.81 11.70 9.19
C SER A 259 -0.19 11.61 10.35
N ARG A 260 -1.48 11.43 10.03
CA ARG A 260 -2.52 11.26 11.03
C ARG A 260 -2.40 9.93 11.78
N CYS A 261 -2.05 8.82 11.12
CA CYS A 261 -1.79 7.55 11.78
C CYS A 261 -0.70 7.68 12.86
N PHE A 262 0.39 8.41 12.57
CA PHE A 262 1.40 8.72 13.59
C PHE A 262 0.81 9.49 14.78
N ASN A 263 0.06 10.56 14.50
CA ASN A 263 -0.54 11.36 15.55
C ASN A 263 -1.53 10.56 16.40
N VAL A 264 -2.30 9.65 15.80
CA VAL A 264 -3.23 8.77 16.52
C VAL A 264 -2.46 7.74 17.34
N PHE A 265 -1.36 7.19 16.82
CA PHE A 265 -0.51 6.28 17.59
C PHE A 265 0.02 6.93 18.87
N PHE A 266 0.63 8.12 18.76
CA PHE A 266 1.31 8.76 19.89
C PHE A 266 0.40 9.34 20.96
N LYS A 267 -0.91 9.52 20.69
CA LYS A 267 -1.87 10.03 21.69
C LYS A 267 -1.99 9.16 22.94
N ASP A 268 -1.88 7.85 22.79
CA ASP A 268 -2.10 6.84 23.83
C ASP A 268 -0.99 5.76 23.80
N ALA A 269 0.17 6.08 23.21
CA ALA A 269 1.24 5.11 23.00
C ALA A 269 1.85 4.56 24.31
N LEU A 270 1.82 5.36 25.37
CA LEU A 270 2.29 4.97 26.71
C LEU A 270 1.18 4.34 27.56
N GLU A 271 -0.06 4.25 27.07
CA GLU A 271 -1.22 3.74 27.81
C GLU A 271 -1.64 2.35 27.32
N LYS A 272 -1.52 2.09 26.01
CA LYS A 272 -1.91 0.81 25.40
C LYS A 272 -0.75 -0.17 25.31
N ILE A 273 -0.91 -1.37 25.90
CA ILE A 273 0.12 -2.42 25.99
C ILE A 273 0.82 -2.70 24.66
N ASP A 274 0.07 -2.86 23.56
CA ASP A 274 0.68 -3.14 22.25
C ASP A 274 1.54 -1.99 21.74
N LYS A 275 1.09 -0.75 21.96
CA LYS A 275 1.84 0.45 21.58
C LYS A 275 3.09 0.63 22.44
N GLN A 276 2.99 0.35 23.74
CA GLN A 276 4.11 0.36 24.68
C GLN A 276 5.21 -0.62 24.26
N LYS A 277 4.84 -1.83 23.83
CA LYS A 277 5.78 -2.84 23.29
C LYS A 277 6.43 -2.36 21.99
N ILE A 278 5.67 -1.73 21.09
CA ILE A 278 6.21 -1.12 19.86
C ILE A 278 7.22 -0.02 20.22
N LEU A 279 6.91 0.86 21.17
CA LEU A 279 7.83 1.90 21.65
C LEU A 279 9.12 1.30 22.24
N ALA A 280 9.02 0.26 23.06
CA ALA A 280 10.17 -0.44 23.62
C ALA A 280 11.09 -0.99 22.51
N ASN A 281 10.51 -1.61 21.48
CA ASN A 281 11.25 -2.08 20.32
C ASN A 281 11.92 -0.93 19.54
N GLU A 282 11.26 0.21 19.40
CA GLU A 282 11.85 1.40 18.79
C GLU A 282 13.01 1.96 19.62
N LEU A 283 12.88 2.00 20.95
CA LEU A 283 13.93 2.42 21.87
C LEU A 283 15.16 1.53 21.72
N ASN A 284 14.97 0.21 21.77
CA ASN A 284 16.05 -0.76 21.61
C ASN A 284 16.73 -0.62 20.24
N ARG A 285 15.95 -0.53 19.16
CA ARG A 285 16.50 -0.41 17.81
C ARG A 285 17.34 0.85 17.63
N LYS A 286 16.90 1.98 18.19
CA LYS A 286 17.57 3.28 18.01
C LYS A 286 18.70 3.52 19.02
N PHE A 287 18.53 3.06 20.26
CA PHE A 287 19.38 3.48 21.37
C PHE A 287 20.05 2.35 22.16
N ALA A 288 19.85 1.06 21.85
CA ALA A 288 20.42 -0.04 22.65
C ALA A 288 21.93 0.09 22.93
N ASN A 289 22.73 0.48 21.93
CA ASN A 289 24.17 0.67 22.12
C ASN A 289 24.49 1.85 23.05
N LYS A 290 23.74 2.95 22.95
CA LYS A 290 23.88 4.12 23.83
C LYS A 290 23.49 3.75 25.26
N ILE A 291 22.38 3.05 25.45
CA ILE A 291 21.88 2.61 26.77
C ILE A 291 22.89 1.64 27.41
N ARG A 292 23.38 0.63 26.68
CA ARG A 292 24.42 -0.30 27.18
C ARG A 292 25.70 0.43 27.59
N SER A 293 26.18 1.37 26.77
CA SER A 293 27.37 2.15 27.09
C SER A 293 27.16 3.01 28.34
N LEU A 294 25.98 3.62 28.48
CA LEU A 294 25.61 4.42 29.64
C LEU A 294 25.60 3.59 30.92
N ILE A 295 24.93 2.43 30.91
CA ILE A 295 24.89 1.48 32.02
C ILE A 295 26.31 1.06 32.42
N TYR A 296 27.13 0.63 31.46
CA TYR A 296 28.50 0.21 31.76
C TYR A 296 29.33 1.33 32.40
N ARG A 297 29.26 2.55 31.86
CA ARG A 297 30.05 3.68 32.37
C ARG A 297 29.61 4.16 33.75
N LYS A 298 28.32 4.03 34.08
CA LYS A 298 27.74 4.62 35.29
C LYS A 298 27.58 3.64 36.45
N ILE A 299 27.35 2.37 36.17
CA ILE A 299 27.14 1.34 37.20
C ILE A 299 28.06 0.12 37.05
N ASN A 300 28.95 0.10 36.04
CA ASN A 300 29.95 -0.96 35.81
C ASN A 300 29.33 -2.38 35.71
N ILE A 301 28.11 -2.47 35.17
CA ILE A 301 27.43 -3.74 34.91
C ILE A 301 27.52 -4.05 33.41
N TYR A 302 28.00 -5.26 33.09
CA TYR A 302 27.99 -5.81 31.74
C TYR A 302 27.03 -6.99 31.69
N ASP A 303 25.90 -6.80 31.04
CA ASP A 303 24.81 -7.78 31.07
C ASP A 303 23.97 -7.79 29.80
N LYS A 304 23.30 -8.93 29.58
CA LYS A 304 22.29 -9.06 28.54
C LYS A 304 20.94 -8.73 29.13
N TYR A 305 20.33 -7.67 28.61
CA TYR A 305 18.97 -7.28 28.94
C TYR A 305 18.23 -6.79 27.69
N ALA A 306 16.91 -6.74 27.76
CA ALA A 306 16.05 -6.10 26.78
C ALA A 306 15.00 -5.24 27.48
N ILE A 307 14.76 -4.03 26.98
CA ILE A 307 13.61 -3.24 27.41
C ILE A 307 12.40 -3.79 26.67
N THR A 308 11.41 -4.31 27.38
CA THR A 308 10.28 -5.03 26.75
C THR A 308 9.01 -4.19 26.71
N ARG A 309 8.86 -3.23 27.62
CA ARG A 309 7.72 -2.31 27.68
C ARG A 309 8.11 -0.95 28.26
N ILE A 310 7.43 0.09 27.81
CA ILE A 310 7.54 1.45 28.35
C ILE A 310 6.12 1.97 28.59
N SER A 311 5.74 2.22 29.84
CA SER A 311 4.37 2.57 30.21
C SER A 311 4.31 3.85 31.04
N LEU A 312 3.15 4.52 31.03
CA LEU A 312 2.86 5.65 31.91
C LEU A 312 1.98 5.17 33.07
N TYR A 313 2.47 5.32 34.30
CA TYR A 313 1.73 4.98 35.51
C TYR A 313 1.80 6.11 36.53
N LYS A 314 0.63 6.66 36.90
CA LYS A 314 0.49 7.76 37.88
C LYS A 314 1.43 8.95 37.61
N GLY A 315 1.69 9.25 36.33
CA GLY A 315 2.57 10.35 35.91
C GLY A 315 4.06 9.99 35.80
N ASN A 316 4.45 8.78 36.21
CA ASN A 316 5.81 8.24 36.07
C ASN A 316 5.90 7.31 34.87
N ILE A 317 7.12 7.10 34.37
CA ILE A 317 7.41 6.15 33.30
C ILE A 317 7.97 4.88 33.93
N ASP A 318 7.26 3.77 33.74
CA ASP A 318 7.72 2.46 34.16
C ASP A 318 8.27 1.70 32.94
N ILE A 319 9.50 1.19 33.10
CA ILE A 319 10.25 0.48 32.06
C ILE A 319 10.45 -0.95 32.51
N ASP A 320 9.87 -1.88 31.78
CA ASP A 320 10.07 -3.30 32.03
C ASP A 320 11.35 -3.77 31.35
N ILE A 321 12.16 -4.51 32.09
CA ILE A 321 13.43 -5.06 31.63
C ILE A 321 13.43 -6.57 31.82
N ASP A 322 13.62 -7.30 30.73
CA ASP A 322 13.99 -8.72 30.77
C ASP A 322 15.51 -8.82 31.05
N THR A 323 15.87 -9.35 32.21
CA THR A 323 17.26 -9.59 32.62
C THR A 323 17.39 -10.81 33.55
N LYS A 324 18.57 -11.43 33.57
CA LYS A 324 18.91 -12.50 34.52
C LYS A 324 19.65 -12.02 35.77
N ASN A 325 19.81 -10.71 35.92
CA ASN A 325 20.61 -10.10 36.95
C ASN A 325 19.76 -9.20 37.84
N ASP A 326 19.35 -9.77 38.97
CA ASP A 326 18.51 -9.12 39.97
C ASP A 326 19.11 -7.82 40.54
N LYS A 327 20.42 -7.61 40.36
CA LYS A 327 21.10 -6.37 40.80
C LYS A 327 20.98 -5.24 39.78
N LEU A 328 20.70 -5.53 38.51
CA LEU A 328 20.65 -4.53 37.45
C LEU A 328 19.52 -3.52 37.72
N ILE A 329 18.30 -4.00 37.97
CA ILE A 329 17.11 -3.17 38.18
C ILE A 329 17.32 -2.23 39.38
N ASN A 330 17.81 -2.76 40.50
CA ASN A 330 18.11 -1.98 41.70
C ASN A 330 19.17 -0.90 41.42
N ALA A 331 20.22 -1.23 40.65
CA ALA A 331 21.26 -0.27 40.29
C ALA A 331 20.74 0.83 39.33
N LEU A 332 19.86 0.49 38.40
CA LEU A 332 19.21 1.45 37.49
C LEU A 332 18.27 2.38 38.26
N ASN A 333 17.46 1.85 39.16
CA ASN A 333 16.57 2.64 40.02
C ASN A 333 17.33 3.57 40.96
N GLY A 334 18.59 3.26 41.31
CA GLY A 334 19.44 4.11 42.13
C GLY A 334 20.25 5.19 41.37
N ASN A 335 20.13 5.28 40.04
CA ASN A 335 20.97 6.18 39.23
C ASN A 335 20.15 7.21 38.44
N GLU A 336 20.06 8.43 38.98
CA GLU A 336 19.29 9.52 38.38
C GLU A 336 19.85 9.98 37.02
N GLU A 337 21.16 9.94 36.81
CA GLU A 337 21.74 10.34 35.51
C GLU A 337 21.35 9.36 34.39
N ILE A 338 21.25 8.06 34.70
CA ILE A 338 20.75 7.07 33.75
C ILE A 338 19.28 7.36 33.42
N LYS A 339 18.46 7.64 34.43
CA LYS A 339 17.04 7.97 34.26
C LYS A 339 16.85 9.22 33.41
N ASP A 340 17.59 10.29 33.67
CA ASP A 340 17.50 11.54 32.90
C ASP A 340 17.86 11.35 31.43
N GLU A 341 18.92 10.58 31.14
CA GLU A 341 19.29 10.28 29.75
C GLU A 341 18.29 9.36 29.06
N LEU A 342 17.74 8.37 29.77
CA LEU A 342 16.68 7.51 29.22
C LEU A 342 15.40 8.29 28.98
N ALA A 343 15.04 9.23 29.85
CA ALA A 343 13.88 10.10 29.65
C ALA A 343 13.99 10.82 28.30
N LYS A 344 15.13 11.46 28.01
CA LYS A 344 15.36 12.13 26.71
C LYS A 344 15.23 11.18 25.52
N MET A 345 15.70 9.93 25.67
CA MET A 345 15.58 8.92 24.60
C MET A 345 14.13 8.48 24.40
N ILE A 346 13.36 8.34 25.47
CA ILE A 346 11.94 7.99 25.43
C ILE A 346 11.11 9.15 24.88
N GLU A 347 11.39 10.39 25.26
CA GLU A 347 10.75 11.58 24.68
C GLU A 347 10.95 11.64 23.16
N ASP A 348 12.16 11.31 22.67
CA ASP A 348 12.46 11.28 21.24
C ASP A 348 11.67 10.19 20.48
N ILE A 349 11.47 9.00 21.05
CA ILE A 349 10.71 7.93 20.39
C ILE A 349 9.20 8.05 20.57
N SER A 350 8.72 8.55 21.71
CA SER A 350 7.29 8.62 22.06
C SER A 350 6.66 9.94 21.64
N LYS A 351 7.47 10.97 21.34
CA LYS A 351 7.03 12.34 21.04
C LYS A 351 6.23 13.00 22.18
N THR A 352 6.36 12.47 23.40
CA THR A 352 5.70 12.98 24.60
C THR A 352 6.74 13.42 25.59
N LYS A 353 6.57 14.61 26.16
CA LYS A 353 7.45 15.13 27.22
C LYS A 353 7.19 14.38 28.53
N ILE A 354 8.25 13.95 29.19
CA ILE A 354 8.17 13.24 30.46
C ILE A 354 8.31 14.25 31.59
N THR A 355 7.36 14.22 32.54
CA THR A 355 7.37 15.11 33.71
C THR A 355 7.56 14.38 35.03
N GLY A 356 7.31 13.07 35.09
CA GLY A 356 7.55 12.24 36.26
C GLY A 356 8.90 11.55 36.23
N THR A 357 9.13 10.66 37.19
CA THR A 357 10.37 9.89 37.31
C THR A 357 10.33 8.63 36.43
N ILE A 358 11.50 8.07 36.17
CA ILE A 358 11.62 6.75 35.54
C ILE A 358 11.83 5.69 36.62
N ASN A 359 11.04 4.63 36.55
CA ASN A 359 11.19 3.42 37.34
C ASN A 359 11.48 2.23 36.44
N PHE A 360 12.32 1.32 36.93
CA PHE A 360 12.63 0.07 36.26
C PHE A 360 11.99 -1.09 37.02
N GLU A 361 11.34 -1.98 36.31
CA GLU A 361 10.71 -3.18 36.84
C GLU A 361 11.21 -4.42 36.10
N ASP A 362 11.13 -5.57 36.76
CA ASP A 362 11.44 -6.86 36.15
C ASP A 362 10.27 -7.26 35.26
N ASP A 363 10.55 -7.71 34.03
CA ASP A 363 9.51 -8.22 33.16
C ASP A 363 9.05 -9.59 33.67
N ILE A 364 7.90 -9.64 34.34
CA ILE A 364 7.28 -10.90 34.75
C ILE A 364 6.48 -11.43 33.56
N PRO A 365 6.91 -12.52 32.89
CA PRO A 365 6.13 -13.09 31.80
C PRO A 365 4.82 -13.63 32.36
N PHE A 366 3.71 -13.01 31.97
CA PHE A 366 2.36 -13.50 32.27
C PHE A 366 1.93 -14.61 31.31
#